data_AF-A0A226D4G6-F1
#
_entry.id   AF-A0A226D4G6-F1
#
_cell.length_a   1.000
_cell.length_b   1.000
_cell.length_c   1.000
_cell.angle_alpha   90.00
_cell.angle_beta   90.00
_cell.angle_gamma   90.00
#
_symmetry.space_group_name_H-M   'P 1'
#
loop_
_entity.id
_entity.type
_entity.pdbx_description
1 polymer ?
#
loop_
_entity_poly.entity_id
_entity_poly.type
_entity_poly.pdbx_seq_one_letter_code
_entity_poly.pdbx_strand_id
1 'polypeptide(L)'
;MFSNNFTSSKNVPVLLVPSGIWDAGETLGKYYGKVSPLPFKFISRKKVALTKLTPWKRFLSAASSVWMLVHTLICCYLLAAAYAYRNENYTDNRNKKVATFGLVYLSIYPLCMSGISFAIGFSPLVGPNVINPMEFFEKRLTELHYPNQSSQPSTSSIWLSPALKLLTWGVLVVPIILTPIFVLYDLDPLHVFLHCPQLPCPSWISLLLHLIRTLLLLPVATELSKCTTTLLIVGLGVVGACTKVMLELKSRMESPFVLYKMKLIQIYKEFQIWNVYLNTTFAYRAIPPLVFFGAGLMILSSYGTIRMFHSAPGVLYPLMPGSGVLTLLFLVTLLPQGARTFENSVIFLHTVKRCLINKYGRKREKVSKSLRPVGIMCGPFGMIGRKWTLKMAQTIPDYTATLLLTM
;
A
#
# COMPACT_ATOMS: atom_id res chain seq x y z
N MET A 1 -41.37 -38.52 -25.18
CA MET A 1 -40.51 -37.39 -25.62
C MET A 1 -40.30 -36.45 -24.43
N PHE A 2 -39.24 -36.64 -23.66
CA PHE A 2 -38.80 -35.64 -22.68
C PHE A 2 -37.67 -34.84 -23.32
N SER A 3 -38.00 -33.65 -23.84
CA SER A 3 -37.00 -32.66 -24.25
C SER A 3 -36.29 -32.17 -23.00
N ASN A 4 -35.18 -32.83 -22.65
CA ASN A 4 -34.26 -32.32 -21.64
C ASN A 4 -33.65 -31.04 -22.18
N ASN A 5 -34.27 -29.91 -21.85
CA ASN A 5 -33.71 -28.58 -22.05
C ASN A 5 -32.48 -28.45 -21.15
N PHE A 6 -31.34 -28.93 -21.63
CA PHE A 6 -30.02 -28.57 -21.12
C PHE A 6 -29.86 -27.07 -21.37
N THR A 7 -30.32 -26.28 -20.40
CA THR A 7 -29.98 -24.86 -20.33
C THR A 7 -28.46 -24.79 -20.23
N SER A 8 -27.85 -24.19 -21.26
CA SER A 8 -26.41 -23.96 -21.31
C SER A 8 -26.00 -23.20 -20.04
N SER A 9 -25.40 -23.91 -19.09
CA SER A 9 -24.84 -23.32 -17.87
C SER A 9 -23.78 -22.33 -18.31
N LYS A 10 -24.07 -21.03 -18.17
CA LYS A 10 -23.11 -19.99 -18.50
C LYS A 10 -21.94 -20.11 -17.54
N ASN A 11 -20.77 -20.47 -18.05
CA ASN A 11 -19.53 -20.49 -17.28
C ASN A 11 -19.29 -19.11 -16.66
N VAL A 12 -19.42 -19.03 -15.33
CA VAL A 12 -19.14 -17.80 -14.61
C VAL A 12 -17.62 -17.66 -14.49
N PRO A 13 -17.02 -16.57 -14.99
CA PRO A 13 -15.58 -16.39 -14.94
C PRO A 13 -15.09 -16.27 -13.49
N VAL A 14 -13.92 -16.84 -13.21
CA VAL A 14 -13.26 -16.67 -11.91
C VAL A 14 -12.82 -15.22 -11.81
N LEU A 15 -13.26 -14.47 -10.80
CA LEU A 15 -12.82 -13.08 -10.59
C LEU A 15 -11.76 -13.05 -9.49
N LEU A 16 -10.50 -12.79 -9.86
CA LEU A 16 -9.39 -12.68 -8.90
C LEU A 16 -9.38 -11.35 -8.17
N VAL A 17 -9.68 -10.28 -8.88
CA VAL A 17 -9.69 -8.90 -8.36
C VAL A 17 -11.10 -8.33 -8.51
N PRO A 18 -11.71 -7.83 -7.43
CA PRO A 18 -13.00 -7.14 -7.51
C PRO A 18 -12.98 -6.01 -8.55
N SER A 19 -14.06 -5.90 -9.32
CA SER A 19 -14.32 -4.85 -10.30
C SER A 19 -14.02 -3.44 -9.78
N GLY A 20 -14.39 -3.15 -8.54
CA GLY A 20 -14.17 -1.85 -7.90
C GLY A 20 -12.71 -1.44 -7.74
N ILE A 21 -11.79 -2.40 -7.60
CA ILE A 21 -10.34 -2.10 -7.51
C ILE A 21 -9.82 -1.63 -8.87
N TRP A 22 -10.29 -2.25 -9.96
CA TRP A 22 -9.92 -1.83 -11.32
C TRP A 22 -10.45 -0.43 -11.63
N ASP A 23 -11.70 -0.15 -11.26
CA ASP A 23 -12.30 1.16 -11.48
C ASP A 23 -11.58 2.25 -10.66
N ALA A 24 -11.15 1.93 -9.45
CA ALA A 24 -10.31 2.80 -8.63
C ALA A 24 -8.93 3.02 -9.28
N GLY A 25 -8.31 1.98 -9.85
CA GLY A 25 -7.03 2.08 -10.56
C GLY A 25 -7.10 2.99 -11.80
N GLU A 26 -8.17 2.87 -12.58
CA GLU A 26 -8.42 3.78 -13.71
C GLU A 26 -8.59 5.23 -13.24
N THR A 27 -9.35 5.42 -12.15
CA THR A 27 -9.59 6.73 -11.53
C THR A 27 -8.27 7.34 -11.02
N LEU A 28 -7.42 6.55 -10.37
CA LEU A 28 -6.06 6.92 -9.95
C LEU A 28 -5.25 7.42 -11.15
N GLY A 29 -5.19 6.64 -12.23
CA GLY A 29 -4.46 7.01 -13.45
C GLY A 29 -4.98 8.30 -14.08
N LYS A 30 -6.31 8.50 -14.10
CA LYS A 30 -6.96 9.69 -14.67
C LYS A 30 -6.67 10.96 -13.85
N TYR A 31 -6.74 10.88 -12.52
CA TYR A 31 -6.56 12.04 -11.66
C TYR A 31 -5.09 12.37 -11.44
N TYR A 32 -4.28 11.40 -10.99
CA TYR A 32 -2.87 11.66 -10.77
C TYR A 32 -2.11 11.91 -12.06
N GLY A 33 -2.48 11.29 -13.18
CA GLY A 33 -1.83 11.55 -14.48
C GLY A 33 -1.87 13.01 -14.94
N LYS A 34 -2.77 13.83 -14.36
CA LYS A 34 -2.82 15.29 -14.58
C LYS A 34 -1.95 16.09 -13.60
N VAL A 35 -1.81 15.62 -12.37
CA VAL A 35 -1.18 16.37 -11.26
C VAL A 35 0.27 15.95 -11.03
N SER A 36 0.58 14.67 -11.18
CA SER A 36 1.91 14.09 -10.94
C SER A 36 2.23 13.06 -12.04
N PRO A 37 3.46 13.04 -12.58
CA PRO A 37 3.83 12.08 -13.61
C PRO A 37 3.67 10.64 -13.10
N LEU A 38 2.84 9.87 -13.81
CA LEU A 38 2.70 8.42 -13.64
C LEU A 38 3.28 7.70 -14.85
N PRO A 39 4.23 6.76 -14.68
CA PRO A 39 4.86 6.09 -15.80
C PRO A 39 4.01 4.96 -16.39
N PHE A 40 2.75 4.83 -15.97
CA PHE A 40 1.85 3.79 -16.44
C PHE A 40 0.45 4.34 -16.72
N LYS A 41 -0.27 3.68 -17.62
CA LYS A 41 -1.66 3.97 -17.97
C LYS A 41 -2.43 2.65 -18.11
N PHE A 42 -3.67 2.65 -17.64
CA PHE A 42 -4.60 1.55 -17.90
C PHE A 42 -5.05 1.61 -19.38
N ILE A 43 -4.68 0.60 -20.17
CA ILE A 43 -5.16 0.44 -21.57
C ILE A 43 -6.54 -0.19 -21.58
N SER A 44 -6.73 -1.17 -20.69
CA SER A 44 -8.01 -1.81 -20.44
C SER A 44 -8.23 -1.91 -18.94
N ARG A 45 -9.44 -2.29 -18.53
CA ARG A 45 -9.79 -2.47 -17.12
C ARG A 45 -8.80 -3.37 -16.35
N LYS A 46 -8.16 -4.34 -17.03
CA LYS A 46 -7.25 -5.33 -16.41
C LYS A 46 -5.81 -5.26 -16.93
N LYS A 47 -5.50 -4.33 -17.83
CA LYS A 47 -4.19 -4.24 -18.48
C LYS A 47 -3.60 -2.84 -18.32
N VAL A 48 -2.41 -2.82 -17.74
CA VAL A 48 -1.59 -1.62 -17.54
C VAL A 48 -0.43 -1.65 -18.51
N ALA A 49 -0.18 -0.54 -19.18
CA ALA A 49 1.00 -0.37 -20.02
C ALA A 49 1.89 0.74 -19.51
N LEU A 50 3.17 0.61 -19.82
CA LEU A 50 4.15 1.64 -19.62
C LEU A 50 3.85 2.82 -20.56
N THR A 51 3.73 4.02 -20.00
CA THR A 51 3.60 5.25 -20.78
C THR A 51 5.00 5.82 -21.01
N LYS A 52 5.33 6.14 -22.26
CA LYS A 52 6.57 6.87 -22.57
C LYS A 52 6.47 8.29 -21.99
N LEU A 53 7.06 8.50 -20.81
CA LEU A 53 7.19 9.84 -20.23
C LEU A 53 8.23 10.66 -20.99
N THR A 54 7.96 11.95 -21.16
CA THR A 54 8.97 12.90 -21.63
C THR A 54 10.14 12.97 -20.64
N PRO A 55 11.36 13.33 -21.07
CA PRO A 55 12.52 13.44 -20.18
C PRO A 55 12.23 14.31 -18.94
N TRP A 56 11.53 15.43 -19.13
CA TRP A 56 11.12 16.31 -18.04
C TRP A 56 10.17 15.64 -17.03
N LYS A 57 9.14 14.93 -17.50
CA LYS A 57 8.21 14.22 -16.61
C LYS A 57 8.91 13.10 -15.84
N ARG A 58 9.88 12.42 -16.47
CA ARG A 58 10.71 11.40 -15.82
C ARG A 58 11.59 12.03 -14.74
N PHE A 59 12.26 13.15 -15.05
CA PHE A 59 13.04 13.90 -14.08
C PHE A 59 12.18 14.33 -12.89
N LEU A 60 11.01 14.95 -13.13
CA LEU A 60 10.08 15.36 -12.07
C LEU A 60 9.65 14.19 -11.18
N SER A 61 9.35 13.02 -11.77
CA SER A 61 8.96 11.83 -10.99
C SER A 61 10.08 11.29 -10.12
N ALA A 62 11.33 11.37 -10.57
CA ALA A 62 12.49 10.93 -9.79
C ALA A 62 12.86 11.98 -8.72
N ALA A 63 12.81 13.26 -9.12
CA ALA A 63 13.07 14.39 -8.25
C ALA A 63 12.08 14.46 -7.09
N SER A 64 10.78 14.16 -7.30
CA SER A 64 9.81 14.12 -6.20
C SER A 64 10.14 13.04 -5.17
N SER A 65 10.56 11.85 -5.61
CA SER A 65 11.02 10.78 -4.71
C SER A 65 12.27 11.18 -3.92
N VAL A 66 13.24 11.83 -4.56
CA VAL A 66 14.47 12.31 -3.89
C VAL A 66 14.12 13.44 -2.92
N TRP A 67 13.27 14.38 -3.34
CA TRP A 67 12.85 15.50 -2.52
C TRP A 67 12.12 15.07 -1.26
N MET A 68 11.31 14.00 -1.35
CA MET A 68 10.68 13.39 -0.18
C MET A 68 11.71 12.89 0.85
N LEU A 69 12.81 12.28 0.41
CA LEU A 69 13.91 11.86 1.31
C LEU A 69 14.65 13.06 1.90
N VAL A 70 14.96 14.08 1.09
CA VAL A 70 15.60 15.31 1.56
C VAL A 70 14.74 15.98 2.63
N HIS A 71 13.43 16.09 2.39
CA HIS A 71 12.47 16.63 3.36
C HIS A 71 12.49 15.84 4.68
N THR A 72 12.48 14.51 4.62
CA THR A 72 12.62 13.68 5.83
C THR A 72 13.91 13.96 6.59
N LEU A 73 15.05 14.08 5.89
CA LEU A 73 16.32 14.38 6.53
C LEU A 73 16.31 15.75 7.21
N ILE A 74 15.69 16.76 6.57
CA ILE A 74 15.49 18.08 7.17
C ILE A 74 14.65 17.96 8.45
N CYS A 75 13.53 17.22 8.44
CA CYS A 75 12.74 17.00 9.64
C CYS A 75 13.55 16.32 10.75
N CYS A 76 14.33 15.29 10.43
CA CYS A 76 15.18 14.59 11.40
C CYS A 76 16.27 15.51 11.98
N TYR A 77 16.91 16.33 11.13
CA TYR A 77 17.90 17.31 11.57
C TYR A 77 17.28 18.32 12.55
N LEU A 78 16.11 18.87 12.22
CA LEU A 78 15.40 19.81 13.10
C LEU A 78 14.98 19.18 14.42
N LEU A 79 14.54 17.92 14.41
CA LEU A 79 14.23 17.18 15.64
C LEU A 79 15.48 16.99 16.51
N ALA A 80 16.61 16.62 15.91
CA ALA A 80 17.87 16.47 16.62
C ALA A 80 18.36 17.81 17.19
N ALA A 81 18.26 18.89 16.42
CA ALA A 81 18.60 20.23 16.87
C ALA A 81 17.68 20.71 18.02
N ALA A 82 16.37 20.49 17.91
CA ALA A 82 15.41 20.84 18.96
C ALA A 82 15.67 20.06 20.27
N TYR A 83 16.16 18.82 20.16
CA TYR A 83 16.59 18.03 21.31
C TYR A 83 17.90 18.53 21.93
N ALA A 84 18.90 18.85 21.09
CA ALA A 84 20.21 19.32 21.56
C ALA A 84 20.15 20.71 22.21
N TYR A 85 19.37 21.64 21.65
CA TYR A 85 19.23 23.01 22.14
C TYR A 85 18.05 23.18 23.11
N ARG A 86 17.81 22.19 23.98
CA ARG A 86 16.73 22.24 24.97
C ARG A 86 17.02 23.30 26.04
N ASN A 87 16.83 24.57 25.71
CA ASN A 87 16.88 25.67 26.66
C ASN A 87 15.66 25.60 27.60
N GLU A 88 15.92 25.55 28.91
CA GLU A 88 14.90 25.40 29.95
C GLU A 88 13.97 26.62 30.11
N ASN A 89 14.33 27.76 29.52
CA ASN A 89 13.69 29.05 29.80
C ASN A 89 12.55 29.47 28.83
N TYR A 90 12.05 28.59 27.95
CA TYR A 90 11.01 28.96 26.98
C TYR A 90 9.60 28.54 27.44
N THR A 91 8.77 29.52 27.78
CA THR A 91 7.43 29.37 28.37
C THR A 91 6.30 29.12 27.36
N ASP A 92 6.51 29.19 26.03
CA ASP A 92 5.48 28.82 25.05
C ASP A 92 5.49 27.31 24.72
N ASN A 93 4.87 26.54 25.62
CA ASN A 93 4.92 25.09 25.59
C ASN A 93 3.97 24.46 24.54
N ARG A 94 2.88 25.13 24.15
CA ARG A 94 1.82 24.53 23.32
C ARG A 94 2.24 24.43 21.86
N ASN A 95 2.62 25.54 21.24
CA ASN A 95 2.99 25.57 19.83
C ASN A 95 4.22 24.70 19.56
N LYS A 96 5.18 24.71 20.49
CA LYS A 96 6.38 23.86 20.42
C LYS A 96 6.05 22.35 20.45
N LYS A 97 5.10 21.92 21.29
CA LYS A 97 4.63 20.53 21.32
C LYS A 97 3.98 20.12 20.00
N VAL A 98 3.11 20.97 19.45
CA VAL A 98 2.44 20.73 18.15
C VAL A 98 3.45 20.67 17.01
N ALA A 99 4.39 21.61 16.95
CA ALA A 99 5.45 21.62 15.94
C ALA A 99 6.36 20.39 16.04
N THR A 100 6.80 20.03 17.25
CA THR A 100 7.65 18.84 17.47
C THR A 100 6.94 17.57 17.04
N PHE A 101 5.68 17.39 17.45
CA PHE A 101 4.88 16.25 17.04
C PHE A 101 4.65 16.23 15.52
N GLY A 102 4.36 17.38 14.92
CA GLY A 102 4.26 17.55 13.48
C GLY A 102 5.54 17.14 12.75
N LEU A 103 6.71 17.53 13.23
CA LEU A 103 8.00 17.13 12.66
C LEU A 103 8.25 15.62 12.76
N VAL A 104 7.94 15.00 13.90
CA VAL A 104 8.04 13.53 14.05
C VAL A 104 7.11 12.86 13.04
N TYR A 105 5.87 13.30 12.94
CA TYR A 105 4.89 12.78 12.01
C TYR A 105 5.33 12.93 10.54
N LEU A 106 5.79 14.12 10.17
CA LEU A 106 6.30 14.47 8.83
C LEU A 106 7.64 13.78 8.50
N SER A 107 8.37 13.26 9.49
CA SER A 107 9.55 12.43 9.25
C SER A 107 9.18 10.97 8.97
N ILE A 108 8.23 10.42 9.74
CA ILE A 108 7.87 8.99 9.68
C ILE A 108 6.98 8.67 8.48
N TYR A 109 6.01 9.54 8.15
CA TYR A 109 5.09 9.25 7.06
C TYR A 109 5.79 9.12 5.69
N PRO A 110 6.73 9.99 5.30
CA PRO A 110 7.49 9.79 4.07
C PRO A 110 8.42 8.58 4.08
N LEU A 111 9.01 8.25 5.23
CA LEU A 111 9.80 7.01 5.37
C LEU A 111 8.95 5.78 5.08
N CYS A 112 7.71 5.76 5.58
CA CYS A 112 6.71 4.72 5.32
C CYS A 112 6.42 4.55 3.82
N MET A 113 6.34 5.66 3.07
CA MET A 113 5.99 5.65 1.63
C MET A 113 7.20 5.62 0.68
N SER A 114 8.43 5.73 1.21
CA SER A 114 9.68 5.81 0.45
C SER A 114 9.87 4.67 -0.56
N GLY A 115 9.65 3.41 -0.15
CA GLY A 115 9.80 2.25 -1.02
C GLY A 115 8.86 2.25 -2.22
N ILE A 116 7.67 2.83 -2.05
CA ILE A 116 6.64 2.92 -3.09
C ILE A 116 6.94 4.07 -4.04
N SER A 117 7.28 5.24 -3.49
CA SER A 117 7.72 6.37 -4.31
C SER A 117 8.93 5.98 -5.16
N PHE A 118 9.91 5.29 -4.56
CA PHE A 118 11.07 4.78 -5.28
C PHE A 118 10.68 3.82 -6.41
N ALA A 119 9.78 2.87 -6.16
CA ALA A 119 9.31 1.95 -7.19
C ALA A 119 8.62 2.68 -8.35
N ILE A 120 7.80 3.70 -8.06
CA ILE A 120 7.12 4.51 -9.08
C ILE A 120 8.13 5.36 -9.87
N GLY A 121 9.03 6.07 -9.20
CA GLY A 121 9.96 7.01 -9.82
C GLY A 121 11.11 6.33 -10.59
N PHE A 122 11.69 5.27 -10.04
CA PHE A 122 12.91 4.66 -10.57
C PHE A 122 12.69 3.28 -11.21
N SER A 123 11.55 2.63 -10.98
CA SER A 123 11.29 1.27 -11.50
C SER A 123 9.92 1.18 -12.18
N PRO A 124 9.66 1.99 -13.22
CA PRO A 124 8.33 2.14 -13.80
C PRO A 124 7.75 0.85 -14.41
N LEU A 125 8.59 -0.13 -14.74
CA LEU A 125 8.19 -1.45 -15.23
C LEU A 125 7.55 -2.34 -14.15
N VAL A 126 7.76 -2.04 -12.87
CA VAL A 126 7.23 -2.84 -11.76
C VAL A 126 5.70 -2.87 -11.80
N GLY A 127 5.04 -1.74 -12.05
CA GLY A 127 3.57 -1.66 -12.10
C GLY A 127 2.96 -2.63 -13.13
N PRO A 128 3.26 -2.50 -14.44
CA PRO A 128 2.75 -3.41 -15.46
C PRO A 128 3.09 -4.89 -15.19
N ASN A 129 4.31 -5.19 -14.76
CA ASN A 129 4.77 -6.57 -14.52
C ASN A 129 4.14 -7.19 -13.28
N VAL A 130 3.70 -6.39 -12.31
CA VAL A 130 2.96 -6.85 -11.14
C VAL A 130 1.48 -7.03 -11.45
N ILE A 131 0.87 -6.08 -12.18
CA ILE A 131 -0.59 -6.03 -12.38
C ILE A 131 -1.06 -6.98 -13.50
N ASN A 132 -0.41 -6.98 -14.66
CA ASN A 132 -0.89 -7.71 -15.84
C ASN A 132 -0.97 -9.24 -15.66
N PRO A 133 -0.06 -9.91 -14.93
CA PRO A 133 -0.16 -11.36 -14.73
C PRO A 133 -1.44 -11.81 -14.02
N MET A 134 -2.14 -10.91 -13.30
CA MET A 134 -3.42 -11.26 -12.69
C MET A 134 -4.46 -11.68 -13.72
N GLU A 135 -4.55 -10.96 -14.86
CA GLU A 135 -5.47 -11.33 -15.94
C GLU A 135 -5.13 -12.70 -16.54
N PHE A 136 -3.83 -13.01 -16.64
CA PHE A 136 -3.36 -14.31 -17.11
C PHE A 136 -3.78 -15.45 -16.17
N PHE A 137 -3.58 -15.29 -14.86
CA PHE A 137 -4.02 -16.30 -13.89
C PHE A 137 -5.55 -16.44 -13.84
N GLU A 138 -6.27 -15.34 -14.01
CA GLU A 138 -7.73 -15.34 -14.08
C GLU A 138 -8.24 -16.20 -15.24
N LYS A 139 -7.67 -16.02 -16.44
CA LYS A 139 -8.01 -16.81 -17.64
C LYS A 139 -7.67 -18.29 -17.45
N ARG A 140 -6.45 -18.59 -16.99
CA ARG A 140 -5.99 -19.98 -16.74
C ARG A 140 -6.86 -20.71 -15.72
N LEU A 141 -7.29 -20.04 -14.65
CA LEU A 141 -8.20 -20.63 -13.66
C LEU A 141 -9.63 -20.76 -14.22
N THR A 142 -10.08 -19.85 -15.07
CA THR A 142 -11.40 -19.94 -15.70
C THR A 142 -11.46 -21.11 -16.69
N GLU A 143 -10.41 -21.35 -17.47
CA GLU A 143 -10.31 -22.51 -18.39
C GLU A 143 -10.34 -23.87 -17.67
N LEU A 144 -9.95 -23.90 -16.39
CA LEU A 144 -10.01 -25.11 -15.56
C LEU A 144 -11.34 -25.26 -14.80
N HIS A 145 -12.35 -24.43 -15.07
CA HIS A 145 -13.61 -24.44 -14.36
C HIS A 145 -14.49 -25.64 -14.78
N TYR A 146 -15.14 -26.27 -13.80
CA TYR A 146 -16.07 -27.38 -14.04
C TYR A 146 -17.49 -26.84 -14.24
N PRO A 147 -18.25 -27.31 -15.25
CA PRO A 147 -19.58 -26.80 -15.56
C PRO A 147 -20.61 -26.98 -14.41
N ASN A 148 -20.32 -27.84 -13.42
CA ASN A 148 -21.22 -28.15 -12.32
C ASN A 148 -20.86 -27.47 -10.99
N GLN A 149 -19.78 -26.69 -10.93
CA GLN A 149 -19.44 -25.99 -9.70
C GLN A 149 -20.07 -24.60 -9.75
N SER A 150 -21.21 -24.43 -9.07
CA SER A 150 -21.84 -23.12 -8.91
C SER A 150 -20.87 -22.22 -8.15
N SER A 151 -20.06 -21.47 -8.88
CA SER A 151 -19.32 -20.37 -8.29
C SER A 151 -20.35 -19.41 -7.74
N GLN A 152 -20.40 -19.27 -6.41
CA GLN A 152 -21.20 -18.22 -5.80
C GLN A 152 -20.84 -16.92 -6.50
N PRO A 153 -21.82 -16.15 -7.00
CA PRO A 153 -21.55 -14.86 -7.60
C PRO A 153 -20.71 -14.10 -6.58
N SER A 154 -19.50 -13.73 -6.99
CA SER A 154 -18.65 -12.86 -6.20
C SER A 154 -19.46 -11.59 -5.99
N THR A 155 -20.12 -11.47 -4.84
CA THR A 155 -20.75 -10.24 -4.38
C THR A 155 -19.60 -9.30 -4.10
N SER A 156 -19.08 -8.69 -5.17
CA SER A 156 -18.17 -7.56 -5.06
C SER A 156 -18.91 -6.58 -4.19
N SER A 157 -18.39 -6.32 -2.99
CA SER A 157 -19.01 -5.43 -2.02
C SER A 157 -19.34 -4.13 -2.73
N ILE A 158 -20.64 -3.86 -2.89
CA ILE A 158 -21.19 -2.74 -3.66
C ILE A 158 -20.54 -1.42 -3.21
N TRP A 159 -20.13 -1.35 -1.94
CA TRP A 159 -19.50 -0.22 -1.28
C TRP A 159 -18.01 -0.01 -1.58
N LEU A 160 -17.27 -1.01 -2.06
CA LEU A 160 -15.80 -0.90 -2.21
C LEU A 160 -15.41 0.07 -3.33
N SER A 161 -16.08 0.01 -4.48
CA SER A 161 -15.81 0.91 -5.62
C SER A 161 -16.04 2.39 -5.25
N PRO A 162 -17.21 2.80 -4.73
CA PRO A 162 -17.43 4.20 -4.36
C PRO A 162 -16.51 4.64 -3.22
N ALA A 163 -16.22 3.79 -2.23
CA ALA A 163 -15.31 4.12 -1.15
C ALA A 163 -13.87 4.38 -1.64
N LEU A 164 -13.34 3.53 -2.53
CA LEU A 164 -12.00 3.72 -3.10
C LEU A 164 -11.93 4.94 -4.01
N LYS A 165 -12.99 5.26 -4.76
CA LYS A 165 -13.06 6.47 -5.59
C LYS A 165 -13.09 7.73 -4.74
N LEU A 166 -13.94 7.75 -3.70
CA LEU A 166 -14.00 8.84 -2.73
C LEU A 166 -12.65 9.05 -2.05
N LEU A 167 -12.00 7.95 -1.66
CA LEU A 167 -10.68 8.00 -1.06
C LEU A 167 -9.62 8.55 -2.03
N THR A 168 -9.61 8.08 -3.27
CA THR A 168 -8.67 8.56 -4.31
C THR A 168 -8.82 10.07 -4.54
N TRP A 169 -10.06 10.56 -4.56
CA TRP A 169 -10.35 11.98 -4.71
C TRP A 169 -9.94 12.78 -3.47
N GLY A 170 -10.34 12.32 -2.28
CA GLY A 170 -10.02 12.99 -1.02
C GLY A 170 -8.51 13.10 -0.80
N VAL A 171 -7.77 12.01 -1.05
CA VAL A 171 -6.30 11.99 -0.89
C VAL A 171 -5.59 12.92 -1.88
N LEU A 172 -6.20 13.25 -3.03
CA LEU A 172 -5.65 14.24 -3.97
C LEU A 172 -5.91 15.69 -3.54
N VAL A 173 -7.09 15.96 -3.01
CA VAL A 173 -7.50 17.32 -2.57
C VAL A 173 -6.76 17.73 -1.29
N VAL A 174 -6.52 16.76 -0.40
CA VAL A 174 -5.87 16.96 0.90
C VAL A 174 -4.53 17.72 0.80
N PRO A 175 -3.54 17.34 -0.04
CA PRO A 175 -2.30 18.10 -0.22
C PRO A 175 -2.50 19.56 -0.62
N ILE A 176 -3.45 19.84 -1.52
CA ILE A 176 -3.66 21.17 -2.09
C ILE A 176 -4.21 22.13 -1.03
N ILE A 177 -5.11 21.65 -0.18
CA ILE A 177 -5.74 22.47 0.87
C ILE A 177 -4.86 22.52 2.11
N LEU A 178 -4.30 21.38 2.54
CA LEU A 178 -3.63 21.32 3.84
C LEU A 178 -2.22 21.88 3.80
N THR A 179 -1.48 21.73 2.70
CA THR A 179 -0.09 22.23 2.65
C THR A 179 -0.01 23.74 2.91
N PRO A 180 -0.80 24.61 2.26
CA PRO A 180 -0.82 26.04 2.59
C PRO A 180 -1.20 26.29 4.05
N ILE A 181 -2.13 25.52 4.62
CA ILE A 181 -2.56 25.66 6.01
C ILE A 181 -1.43 25.30 6.97
N PHE A 182 -0.68 24.22 6.72
CA PHE A 182 0.52 23.88 7.50
C PHE A 182 1.56 25.01 7.48
N VAL A 183 1.74 25.64 6.32
CA VAL A 183 2.67 26.76 6.15
C VAL A 183 2.20 28.01 6.88
N LEU A 184 0.91 28.33 6.83
CA LEU A 184 0.31 29.47 7.53
C LEU A 184 0.39 29.35 9.06
N TYR A 185 0.41 28.12 9.59
CA TYR A 185 0.59 27.85 11.02
C TYR A 185 2.05 27.62 11.42
N ASP A 186 3.00 27.79 10.50
CA ASP A 186 4.43 27.57 10.73
C ASP A 186 4.77 26.19 11.30
N LEU A 187 4.04 25.16 10.85
CA LEU A 187 4.21 23.77 11.28
C LEU A 187 5.10 22.95 10.35
N ASP A 188 5.49 23.51 9.20
CA ASP A 188 6.43 22.86 8.30
C ASP A 188 7.89 23.07 8.73
N PRO A 189 8.78 22.12 8.38
CA PRO A 189 10.19 22.22 8.72
C PRO A 189 10.90 23.43 8.09
N LEU A 190 10.41 23.95 6.96
CA LEU A 190 11.10 25.03 6.24
C LEU A 190 10.94 26.39 6.92
N HIS A 191 9.98 26.53 7.84
CA HIS A 191 9.83 27.73 8.67
C HIS A 191 11.15 28.14 9.33
N VAL A 192 11.87 27.20 9.92
CA VAL A 192 13.10 27.48 10.69
C VAL A 192 14.20 28.09 9.83
N PHE A 193 14.28 27.74 8.54
CA PHE A 193 15.34 28.21 7.65
C PHE A 193 14.98 29.50 6.92
N LEU A 194 13.68 29.75 6.71
CA LEU A 194 13.19 30.86 5.89
C LEU A 194 12.56 31.97 6.72
N HIS A 195 12.39 31.77 8.03
CA HIS A 195 11.95 32.82 8.94
C HIS A 195 13.16 33.62 9.45
N CYS A 196 13.17 34.92 9.18
CA CYS A 196 14.17 35.82 9.72
C CYS A 196 13.52 36.71 10.80
N PRO A 197 13.59 36.33 12.09
CA PRO A 197 12.90 37.06 13.15
C PRO A 197 13.53 38.43 13.46
N GLN A 198 14.75 38.68 12.98
CA GLN A 198 15.54 39.87 13.34
C GLN A 198 15.33 41.05 12.38
N LEU A 199 14.69 40.84 11.24
CA LEU A 199 14.52 41.87 10.22
C LEU A 199 13.03 42.14 10.00
N PRO A 200 12.55 43.39 10.16
CA PRO A 200 11.19 43.76 9.78
C PRO A 200 11.06 43.66 8.26
N CYS A 201 10.69 42.47 7.78
CA CYS A 201 10.47 42.23 6.37
C CYS A 201 9.17 42.94 5.93
N PRO A 202 9.20 43.69 4.82
CA PRO A 202 7.99 44.13 4.13
C PRO A 202 6.97 42.99 3.97
N SER A 203 5.68 43.30 4.10
CA SER A 203 4.58 42.32 4.03
C SER A 203 4.62 41.45 2.77
N TRP A 204 5.04 42.01 1.63
CA TRP A 204 5.16 41.28 0.37
C TRP A 204 6.29 40.23 0.37
N ILE A 205 7.39 40.46 1.09
CA ILE A 205 8.48 39.47 1.25
C ILE A 205 7.98 38.30 2.09
N SER A 206 7.25 38.57 3.18
CA SER A 206 6.63 37.51 3.98
C SER A 206 5.68 36.65 3.14
N LEU A 207 4.81 37.28 2.35
CA LEU A 207 3.91 36.57 1.44
C LEU A 207 4.68 35.69 0.43
N LEU A 208 5.76 36.23 -0.15
CA LEU A 208 6.62 35.50 -1.07
C LEU A 208 7.27 34.28 -0.41
N LEU A 209 7.74 34.40 0.84
CA LEU A 209 8.33 33.28 1.58
C LEU A 209 7.30 32.18 1.89
N HIS A 210 6.06 32.54 2.25
CA HIS A 210 4.97 31.57 2.42
C HIS A 210 4.63 30.85 1.12
N LEU A 211 4.62 31.57 -0.01
CA LEU A 211 4.41 30.98 -1.33
C LEU A 211 5.53 30.00 -1.68
N ILE A 212 6.79 30.38 -1.47
CA ILE A 212 7.96 29.52 -1.73
C ILE A 212 7.89 28.25 -0.88
N ARG A 213 7.64 28.37 0.44
CA ARG A 213 7.46 27.21 1.34
C ARG A 213 6.36 26.28 0.87
N THR A 214 5.21 26.84 0.49
CA THR A 214 4.08 26.06 -0.03
C THR A 214 4.45 25.33 -1.33
N LEU A 215 5.13 26.01 -2.26
CA LEU A 215 5.58 25.44 -3.52
C LEU A 215 6.62 24.33 -3.32
N LEU A 216 7.46 24.41 -2.30
CA LEU A 216 8.44 23.38 -1.96
C LEU A 216 7.79 22.16 -1.29
N LEU A 217 6.78 22.35 -0.45
CA LEU A 217 6.14 21.26 0.29
C LEU A 217 5.07 20.52 -0.52
N LEU A 218 4.38 21.21 -1.42
CA LEU A 218 3.30 20.64 -2.21
C LEU A 218 3.73 19.40 -3.03
N PRO A 219 4.92 19.36 -3.66
CA PRO A 219 5.46 18.16 -4.30
C PRO A 219 5.62 16.97 -3.34
N VAL A 220 6.06 17.20 -2.09
CA VAL A 220 6.18 16.13 -1.08
C VAL A 220 4.79 15.60 -0.73
N ALA A 221 3.86 16.48 -0.40
CA ALA A 221 2.51 16.09 -0.02
C ALA A 221 1.77 15.35 -1.15
N THR A 222 1.90 15.82 -2.39
CA THR A 222 1.31 15.16 -3.56
C THR A 222 1.96 13.80 -3.85
N GLU A 223 3.28 13.68 -3.68
CA GLU A 223 3.99 12.40 -3.81
C GLU A 223 3.54 11.39 -2.75
N LEU A 224 3.37 11.81 -1.49
CA LEU A 224 2.85 10.98 -0.40
C LEU A 224 1.45 10.46 -0.72
N SER A 225 0.55 11.36 -1.10
CA SER A 225 -0.82 11.04 -1.49
C SER A 225 -0.89 10.06 -2.67
N LYS A 226 -0.03 10.25 -3.67
CA LYS A 226 0.11 9.35 -4.81
C LYS A 226 0.55 7.95 -4.36
N CYS A 227 1.57 7.88 -3.50
CA CYS A 227 2.09 6.62 -2.99
C CYS A 227 1.07 5.87 -2.13
N THR A 228 0.42 6.56 -1.19
CA THR A 228 -0.62 5.99 -0.32
C THR A 228 -1.79 5.43 -1.14
N THR A 229 -2.27 6.18 -2.13
CA THR A 229 -3.38 5.73 -2.98
C THR A 229 -2.97 4.55 -3.86
N THR A 230 -1.77 4.61 -4.45
CA THR A 230 -1.22 3.51 -5.27
C THR A 230 -1.06 2.25 -4.43
N LEU A 231 -0.53 2.37 -3.22
CA LEU A 231 -0.39 1.25 -2.28
C LEU A 231 -1.73 0.61 -1.97
N LEU A 232 -2.74 1.42 -1.63
CA LEU A 232 -4.05 0.88 -1.27
C LEU A 232 -4.68 0.16 -2.45
N ILE A 233 -4.73 0.77 -3.63
CA ILE A 233 -5.37 0.16 -4.81
C ILE A 233 -4.58 -1.05 -5.32
N VAL A 234 -3.30 -0.86 -5.63
CA VAL A 234 -2.46 -1.90 -6.22
C VAL A 234 -2.16 -2.99 -5.19
N GLY A 235 -1.84 -2.61 -3.95
CA GLY A 235 -1.62 -3.56 -2.87
C GLY A 235 -2.85 -4.43 -2.61
N LEU A 236 -4.06 -3.84 -2.49
CA LEU A 236 -5.28 -4.62 -2.27
C LEU A 236 -5.58 -5.52 -3.47
N GLY A 237 -5.39 -5.03 -4.69
CA GLY A 237 -5.54 -5.82 -5.91
C GLY A 237 -4.59 -7.02 -5.94
N VAL A 238 -3.30 -6.79 -5.70
CA VAL A 238 -2.26 -7.83 -5.73
C VAL A 238 -2.48 -8.87 -4.63
N VAL A 239 -2.58 -8.44 -3.38
CA VAL A 239 -2.68 -9.37 -2.24
C VAL A 239 -4.02 -10.10 -2.27
N GLY A 240 -5.10 -9.41 -2.69
CA GLY A 240 -6.41 -10.00 -2.92
C GLY A 240 -6.37 -11.08 -4.01
N ALA A 241 -5.75 -10.78 -5.16
CA ALA A 241 -5.56 -11.74 -6.24
C ALA A 241 -4.74 -12.95 -5.79
N CYS A 242 -3.63 -12.73 -5.09
CA CYS A 242 -2.80 -13.80 -4.54
C CYS A 242 -3.61 -14.74 -3.63
N THR A 243 -4.41 -14.15 -2.73
CA THR A 243 -5.26 -14.91 -1.81
C THR A 243 -6.29 -15.74 -2.57
N LYS A 244 -6.95 -15.14 -3.57
CA LYS A 244 -7.98 -15.80 -4.39
C LYS A 244 -7.40 -16.91 -5.25
N VAL A 245 -6.26 -16.70 -5.93
CA VAL A 245 -5.56 -17.75 -6.67
C VAL A 245 -5.27 -18.94 -5.77
N MET A 246 -4.75 -18.70 -4.57
CA MET A 246 -4.42 -19.79 -3.65
C MET A 246 -5.64 -20.55 -3.14
N LEU A 247 -6.75 -19.86 -2.86
CA LEU A 247 -8.01 -20.49 -2.47
C LEU A 247 -8.58 -21.35 -3.61
N GLU A 248 -8.56 -20.86 -4.85
CA GLU A 248 -9.00 -21.60 -6.03
C GLU A 248 -8.15 -22.84 -6.28
N LEU A 249 -6.82 -22.70 -6.22
CA LEU A 249 -5.90 -23.82 -6.39
C LEU A 249 -6.10 -24.88 -5.28
N LYS A 250 -6.29 -24.45 -4.04
CA LYS A 250 -6.60 -25.34 -2.90
C LYS A 250 -7.89 -26.12 -3.14
N SER A 251 -9.00 -25.43 -3.36
CA SER A 251 -10.33 -26.01 -3.58
C SER A 251 -10.31 -27.05 -4.71
N ARG A 252 -9.65 -26.72 -5.82
CA ARG A 252 -9.59 -27.61 -6.99
C ARG A 252 -8.64 -28.79 -6.81
N MET A 253 -7.60 -28.65 -5.98
CA MET A 253 -6.67 -29.75 -5.71
C MET A 253 -7.30 -30.83 -4.81
N GLU A 254 -8.21 -30.43 -3.92
CA GLU A 254 -9.01 -31.31 -3.07
C GLU A 254 -10.05 -32.12 -3.87
N SER A 255 -10.38 -31.67 -5.09
CA SER A 255 -11.27 -32.40 -6.00
C SER A 255 -10.75 -33.83 -6.33
N PRO A 256 -11.65 -34.82 -6.46
CA PRO A 256 -11.27 -36.20 -6.78
C PRO A 256 -10.70 -36.36 -8.20
N PHE A 257 -10.98 -35.43 -9.12
CA PHE A 257 -10.57 -35.54 -10.52
C PHE A 257 -9.05 -35.40 -10.70
N VAL A 258 -8.41 -36.48 -11.16
CA VAL A 258 -6.94 -36.56 -11.20
C VAL A 258 -6.33 -35.88 -12.44
N LEU A 259 -7.07 -35.82 -13.55
CA LEU A 259 -6.57 -35.34 -14.85
C LEU A 259 -6.06 -33.89 -14.82
N TYR A 260 -6.63 -33.05 -13.95
CA TYR A 260 -6.29 -31.62 -13.89
C TYR A 260 -5.22 -31.28 -12.85
N LYS A 261 -4.84 -32.23 -11.98
CA LYS A 261 -3.88 -31.96 -10.88
C LYS A 261 -2.52 -31.51 -11.39
N MET A 262 -2.06 -32.06 -12.52
CA MET A 262 -0.81 -31.64 -13.15
C MET A 262 -0.87 -30.20 -13.69
N LYS A 263 -1.99 -29.82 -14.31
CA LYS A 263 -2.22 -28.44 -14.78
C LYS A 263 -2.28 -27.46 -13.60
N LEU A 264 -2.94 -27.83 -12.50
CA LEU A 264 -2.96 -27.01 -11.27
C LEU A 264 -1.56 -26.80 -10.69
N ILE A 265 -0.73 -27.85 -10.65
CA ILE A 265 0.67 -27.74 -10.21
C ILE A 265 1.47 -26.83 -11.13
N GLN A 266 1.23 -26.89 -12.45
CA GLN A 266 1.89 -25.99 -13.41
C GLN A 266 1.50 -24.52 -13.15
N ILE A 267 0.20 -24.23 -12.99
CA ILE A 267 -0.27 -22.87 -12.66
C ILE A 267 0.35 -22.40 -11.35
N TYR A 268 0.44 -23.27 -10.33
CA TYR A 268 1.10 -22.93 -9.08
C TYR A 268 2.59 -22.59 -9.26
N LYS A 269 3.31 -23.30 -10.14
CA LYS A 269 4.72 -22.96 -10.46
C LYS A 269 4.84 -21.61 -11.13
N GLU A 270 3.99 -21.32 -12.11
CA GLU A 270 3.95 -20.01 -12.78
C GLU A 270 3.63 -18.91 -11.77
N PHE A 271 2.69 -19.16 -10.86
CA PHE A 271 2.35 -18.28 -9.75
C PHE A 271 3.51 -18.07 -8.76
N GLN A 272 4.27 -19.14 -8.45
CA GLN A 272 5.46 -19.06 -7.61
C GLN A 272 6.54 -18.19 -8.25
N ILE A 273 6.78 -18.32 -9.55
CA ILE A 273 7.75 -17.47 -10.28
C ILE A 273 7.30 -16.00 -10.24
N TRP A 274 6.03 -15.73 -10.51
CA TRP A 274 5.48 -14.39 -10.42
C TRP A 274 5.56 -13.81 -9.00
N ASN A 275 5.27 -14.62 -7.97
CA ASN A 275 5.35 -14.20 -6.57
C ASN A 275 6.81 -13.90 -6.15
N VAL A 276 7.79 -14.67 -6.63
CA VAL A 276 9.22 -14.38 -6.41
C VAL A 276 9.59 -13.05 -7.06
N TYR A 277 9.16 -12.81 -8.31
CA TYR A 277 9.37 -11.53 -8.97
C TYR A 277 8.72 -10.36 -8.20
N LEU A 278 7.44 -10.48 -7.84
CA LEU A 278 6.72 -9.49 -7.03
C LEU A 278 7.49 -9.15 -5.75
N ASN A 279 7.94 -10.19 -5.03
CA ASN A 279 8.62 -9.98 -3.77
C ASN A 279 9.98 -9.31 -3.94
N THR A 280 10.77 -9.72 -4.94
CA THR A 280 12.11 -9.18 -5.17
C THR A 280 12.08 -7.75 -5.70
N THR A 281 11.16 -7.43 -6.63
CA THR A 281 11.13 -6.10 -7.26
C THR A 281 10.32 -5.06 -6.48
N PHE A 282 9.27 -5.50 -5.77
CA PHE A 282 8.35 -4.60 -5.09
C PHE A 282 8.32 -4.82 -3.57
N ALA A 283 7.96 -6.03 -3.12
CA ALA A 283 7.67 -6.23 -1.70
C ALA A 283 8.89 -5.99 -0.80
N TYR A 284 10.08 -6.42 -1.23
CA TYR A 284 11.34 -6.23 -0.51
C TYR A 284 11.65 -4.76 -0.20
N ARG A 285 11.24 -3.84 -1.10
CA ARG A 285 11.47 -2.40 -0.95
C ARG A 285 10.32 -1.69 -0.24
N ALA A 286 9.08 -2.03 -0.59
CA ALA A 286 7.90 -1.33 -0.13
C ALA A 286 7.40 -1.80 1.25
N ILE A 287 7.41 -3.12 1.51
CA ILE A 287 6.75 -3.69 2.68
C ILE A 287 7.50 -3.43 3.99
N PRO A 288 8.83 -3.55 4.10
CA PRO A 288 9.50 -3.29 5.38
C PRO A 288 9.30 -1.86 5.88
N PRO A 289 9.58 -0.79 5.11
CA PRO A 289 9.35 0.58 5.59
C PRO A 289 7.89 0.81 5.96
N LEU A 290 6.97 0.28 5.17
CA LEU A 290 5.54 0.37 5.41
C LEU A 290 5.10 -0.28 6.71
N VAL A 291 5.69 -1.42 7.08
CA VAL A 291 5.35 -2.11 8.32
C VAL A 291 5.96 -1.40 9.52
N PHE A 292 7.27 -1.10 9.48
CA PHE A 292 7.96 -0.49 10.62
C PHE A 292 7.48 0.94 10.87
N PHE A 293 7.53 1.79 9.85
CA PHE A 293 7.10 3.18 9.98
C PHE A 293 5.58 3.31 9.97
N GLY A 294 4.84 2.40 9.34
CA GLY A 294 3.37 2.39 9.44
C GLY A 294 2.86 2.01 10.83
N ALA A 295 3.49 1.05 11.51
CA ALA A 295 3.17 0.77 12.92
C ALA A 295 3.48 2.00 13.81
N GLY A 296 4.63 2.66 13.59
CA GLY A 296 4.96 3.92 14.25
C GLY A 296 3.93 5.03 13.97
N LEU A 297 3.49 5.15 12.72
CA LEU A 297 2.48 6.13 12.29
C LEU A 297 1.13 5.88 12.97
N MET A 298 0.72 4.61 13.12
CA MET A 298 -0.46 4.23 13.89
C MET A 298 -0.35 4.65 15.35
N ILE A 299 0.76 4.31 16.00
CA ILE A 299 1.00 4.66 17.41
C ILE A 299 0.94 6.17 17.59
N LEU A 300 1.63 6.93 16.75
CA LEU A 300 1.65 8.39 16.79
C LEU A 300 0.30 9.00 16.47
N SER A 301 -0.41 8.48 15.47
CA SER A 301 -1.74 8.93 15.13
C SER A 301 -2.72 8.73 16.29
N SER A 302 -2.70 7.56 16.95
CA SER A 302 -3.54 7.28 18.11
C SER A 302 -3.18 8.16 19.31
N TYR A 303 -1.89 8.29 19.61
CA TYR A 303 -1.38 9.20 20.64
C TYR A 303 -1.79 10.64 20.37
N GLY A 304 -1.56 11.13 19.14
CA GLY A 304 -1.89 12.48 18.72
C GLY A 304 -3.38 12.78 18.78
N THR A 305 -4.22 11.81 18.40
CA THR A 305 -5.69 11.94 18.51
C THR A 305 -6.11 12.17 19.97
N ILE A 306 -5.49 11.48 20.92
CA ILE A 306 -5.85 11.62 22.35
C ILE A 306 -5.24 12.89 22.95
N ARG A 307 -3.93 13.08 22.81
CA ARG A 307 -3.20 14.17 23.49
C ARG A 307 -3.38 15.54 22.82
N MET A 308 -3.66 15.60 21.52
CA MET A 308 -3.71 16.85 20.78
C MET A 308 -5.13 17.40 20.59
N PHE A 309 -6.16 16.76 21.14
CA PHE A 309 -7.57 17.17 20.96
C PHE A 309 -7.83 18.65 21.26
N HIS A 310 -7.27 19.17 22.35
CA HIS A 310 -7.38 20.59 22.72
C HIS A 310 -6.19 21.44 22.27
N SER A 311 -5.11 20.82 21.79
CA SER A 311 -3.84 21.50 21.51
C SER A 311 -3.67 21.83 20.02
N ALA A 312 -4.10 20.95 19.13
CA ALA A 312 -3.95 21.13 17.68
C ALA A 312 -4.98 22.15 17.13
N PRO A 313 -4.61 22.92 16.09
CA PRO A 313 -5.58 23.70 15.32
C PRO A 313 -6.70 22.82 14.76
N GLY A 314 -7.94 23.32 14.78
CA GLY A 314 -9.13 22.53 14.42
C GLY A 314 -9.07 21.91 13.01
N VAL A 315 -8.37 22.55 12.06
CA VAL A 315 -8.20 22.01 10.69
C VAL A 315 -7.20 20.85 10.64
N LEU A 316 -6.22 20.83 11.54
CA LEU A 316 -5.15 19.83 11.55
C LEU A 316 -5.50 18.62 12.41
N TYR A 317 -6.34 18.81 13.43
CA TYR A 317 -6.76 17.72 14.29
C TYR A 317 -7.33 16.51 13.51
N PRO A 318 -8.24 16.67 12.52
CA PRO A 318 -8.79 15.55 11.75
C PRO A 318 -7.77 14.72 10.96
N LEU A 319 -6.58 15.26 10.69
CA LEU A 319 -5.53 14.53 9.99
C LEU A 319 -5.03 13.33 10.77
N MET A 320 -4.97 13.46 12.11
CA MET A 320 -4.52 12.39 12.98
C MET A 320 -5.47 11.18 12.85
N PRO A 321 -6.74 11.23 13.27
CA PRO A 321 -7.63 10.08 13.13
C PRO A 321 -7.81 9.66 11.67
N GLY A 322 -7.81 10.60 10.70
CA GLY A 322 -7.89 10.25 9.28
C GLY A 322 -6.72 9.37 8.80
N SER A 323 -5.49 9.72 9.18
CA SER A 323 -4.32 8.93 8.87
C SER A 323 -4.24 7.60 9.63
N GLY A 324 -4.74 7.59 10.87
CA GLY A 324 -4.92 6.38 11.67
C GLY A 324 -5.87 5.41 11.00
N VAL A 325 -7.02 5.90 10.50
CA VAL A 325 -7.95 5.07 9.71
C VAL A 325 -7.28 4.54 8.45
N LEU A 326 -6.53 5.36 7.71
CA LEU A 326 -5.81 4.90 6.51
C LEU A 326 -4.79 3.81 6.81
N THR A 327 -4.03 3.96 7.88
CA THR A 327 -3.00 2.99 8.26
C THR A 327 -3.63 1.74 8.88
N LEU A 328 -4.75 1.89 9.61
CA LEU A 328 -5.55 0.78 10.10
C LEU A 328 -6.16 -0.04 8.96
N LEU A 329 -6.63 0.61 7.89
CA LEU A 329 -7.08 -0.07 6.69
C LEU A 329 -5.97 -0.96 6.14
N PHE A 330 -4.74 -0.47 6.04
CA PHE A 330 -3.59 -1.30 5.67
C PHE A 330 -3.39 -2.50 6.62
N LEU A 331 -3.37 -2.25 7.93
CA LEU A 331 -3.14 -3.30 8.94
C LEU A 331 -4.23 -4.38 8.96
N VAL A 332 -5.50 -4.00 8.79
CA VAL A 332 -6.66 -4.89 8.91
C VAL A 332 -6.98 -5.60 7.59
N THR A 333 -6.60 -5.03 6.45
CA THR A 333 -6.89 -5.63 5.14
C THR A 333 -5.69 -6.33 4.54
N LEU A 334 -4.57 -5.62 4.34
CA LEU A 334 -3.43 -6.12 3.57
C LEU A 334 -2.64 -7.17 4.34
N LEU A 335 -2.36 -6.96 5.62
CA LEU A 335 -1.59 -7.93 6.41
C LEU A 335 -2.34 -9.27 6.60
N PRO A 336 -3.64 -9.30 6.94
CA PRO A 336 -4.38 -10.56 7.04
C PRO A 336 -4.53 -11.27 5.70
N GLN A 337 -4.74 -10.55 4.60
CA GLN A 337 -4.78 -11.18 3.28
C GLN A 337 -3.42 -11.75 2.87
N GLY A 338 -2.32 -11.05 3.17
CA GLY A 338 -0.96 -11.55 2.98
C GLY A 338 -0.70 -12.84 3.77
N ALA A 339 -1.10 -12.85 5.05
CA ALA A 339 -1.01 -14.03 5.90
C ALA A 339 -1.85 -15.20 5.37
N ARG A 340 -3.09 -14.95 4.93
CA ARG A 340 -3.97 -15.98 4.33
C ARG A 340 -3.38 -16.56 3.06
N THR A 341 -2.73 -15.75 2.23
CA THR A 341 -2.03 -16.24 1.03
C THR A 341 -0.97 -17.27 1.41
N PHE A 342 -0.14 -16.93 2.40
CA PHE A 342 0.92 -17.82 2.88
C PHE A 342 0.36 -19.12 3.48
N GLU A 343 -0.62 -19.03 4.38
CA GLU A 343 -1.25 -20.21 5.01
C GLU A 343 -1.93 -21.13 3.98
N ASN A 344 -2.69 -20.56 3.05
CA ASN A 344 -3.32 -21.33 1.98
C ASN A 344 -2.30 -22.02 1.09
N SER A 345 -1.13 -21.39 0.86
CA SER A 345 -0.04 -22.04 0.11
C SER A 345 0.56 -23.23 0.84
N VAL A 346 0.75 -23.13 2.16
CA VAL A 346 1.27 -24.24 2.97
C VAL A 346 0.28 -25.41 2.94
N ILE A 347 -1.01 -25.13 3.13
CA ILE A 347 -2.07 -26.16 3.09
C ILE A 347 -2.12 -26.81 1.70
N PHE A 348 -2.10 -25.99 0.63
CA PHE A 348 -2.08 -26.50 -0.75
C PHE A 348 -0.90 -27.45 -0.98
N LEU A 349 0.31 -27.09 -0.53
CA LEU A 349 1.49 -27.94 -0.69
C LEU A 349 1.38 -29.26 0.08
N HIS A 350 0.79 -29.25 1.28
CA HIS A 350 0.49 -30.48 2.02
C HIS A 350 -0.50 -31.36 1.24
N THR A 351 -1.56 -30.78 0.69
CA THR A 351 -2.54 -31.49 -0.14
C THR A 351 -1.90 -32.07 -1.40
N VAL A 352 -1.01 -31.32 -2.06
CA VAL A 352 -0.25 -31.79 -3.24
C VAL A 352 0.63 -32.97 -2.88
N LYS A 353 1.39 -32.90 -1.77
CA LYS A 353 2.25 -33.99 -1.32
C LYS A 353 1.43 -35.26 -1.04
N ARG A 354 0.33 -35.15 -0.30
CA ARG A 354 -0.58 -36.28 -0.01
C ARG A 354 -1.16 -36.90 -1.29
N CYS A 355 -1.59 -36.07 -2.24
CA CYS A 355 -2.18 -36.56 -3.49
C CYS A 355 -1.17 -37.24 -4.44
N LEU A 356 0.09 -36.77 -4.46
CA LEU A 356 1.09 -37.26 -5.41
C LEU A 356 1.85 -38.49 -4.92
N ILE A 357 2.12 -38.59 -3.61
CA ILE A 357 2.84 -39.73 -3.02
C ILE A 357 2.07 -41.03 -3.23
N ASN A 358 0.74 -40.99 -3.07
CA ASN A 358 -0.08 -42.20 -3.08
C ASN A 358 -0.35 -42.80 -4.46
N LYS A 359 -0.10 -42.09 -5.57
CA LYS A 359 -0.55 -42.53 -6.91
C LYS A 359 0.49 -42.60 -8.01
N TYR A 360 1.66 -41.94 -7.91
CA TYR A 360 2.45 -41.61 -9.11
C TYR A 360 3.98 -41.73 -9.03
N GLY A 361 4.52 -42.40 -7.99
CA GLY A 361 5.93 -42.81 -7.92
C GLY A 361 6.98 -41.68 -7.75
N ARG A 362 8.27 -42.09 -7.72
CA ARG A 362 9.44 -41.24 -7.36
C ARG A 362 9.59 -39.95 -8.18
N LYS A 363 9.17 -39.92 -9.45
CA LYS A 363 9.33 -38.74 -10.32
C LYS A 363 8.42 -37.59 -9.89
N ARG A 364 7.18 -37.85 -9.45
CA ARG A 364 6.25 -36.80 -8.99
C ARG A 364 6.57 -36.34 -7.58
N GLU A 365 7.20 -37.19 -6.78
CA GLU A 365 7.75 -36.81 -5.48
C GLU A 365 8.86 -35.75 -5.62
N LYS A 366 9.76 -35.88 -6.62
CA LYS A 366 10.75 -34.84 -6.92
C LYS A 366 10.09 -33.50 -7.26
N VAL A 367 8.98 -33.53 -8.00
CA VAL A 367 8.22 -32.32 -8.33
C VAL A 367 7.62 -31.69 -7.07
N SER A 368 6.99 -32.46 -6.19
CA SER A 368 6.39 -31.92 -4.96
C SER A 368 7.43 -31.34 -4.00
N LYS A 369 8.63 -31.95 -3.94
CA LYS A 369 9.78 -31.44 -3.15
C LYS A 369 10.33 -30.11 -3.70
N SER A 370 10.16 -29.83 -4.99
CA SER A 370 10.62 -28.57 -5.61
C SER A 370 9.70 -27.37 -5.34
N LEU A 371 8.45 -27.61 -4.95
CA LEU A 371 7.47 -26.55 -4.70
C LEU A 371 7.74 -25.89 -3.35
N ARG A 372 7.70 -24.55 -3.32
CA ARG A 372 7.91 -23.75 -2.11
C ARG A 372 6.67 -22.93 -1.81
N PRO A 373 6.35 -22.67 -0.53
CA PRO A 373 5.22 -21.83 -0.18
C PRO A 373 5.38 -20.44 -0.78
N VAL A 374 4.25 -19.80 -1.07
CA VAL A 374 4.15 -18.49 -1.73
C VAL A 374 3.45 -17.53 -0.77
N GLY A 375 3.89 -16.28 -0.74
CA GLY A 375 3.39 -15.30 0.22
C GLY A 375 3.96 -13.92 -0.07
N ILE A 376 3.56 -12.94 0.73
CA ILE A 376 4.15 -11.61 0.68
C ILE A 376 5.33 -11.59 1.67
N MET A 377 6.52 -11.29 1.17
CA MET A 377 7.73 -11.20 1.98
C MET A 377 7.91 -9.78 2.54
N CYS A 378 8.26 -9.69 3.82
CA CYS A 378 8.70 -8.47 4.47
C CYS A 378 10.23 -8.43 4.50
N GLY A 379 10.85 -8.29 3.33
CA GLY A 379 12.31 -8.23 3.20
C GLY A 379 13.03 -9.41 3.87
N PRO A 380 14.08 -9.19 4.69
CA PRO A 380 14.80 -10.25 5.40
C PRO A 380 14.02 -10.86 6.57
N PHE A 381 12.89 -10.26 6.98
CA PHE A 381 12.09 -10.72 8.12
C PHE A 381 11.19 -11.93 7.78
N GLY A 382 11.21 -12.39 6.54
CA GLY A 382 10.49 -13.58 6.09
C GLY A 382 9.09 -13.29 5.55
N MET A 383 8.26 -14.32 5.47
CA MET A 383 6.89 -14.23 4.95
C MET A 383 5.92 -13.72 6.02
N ILE A 384 5.02 -12.84 5.62
CA ILE A 384 3.92 -12.36 6.45
C ILE A 384 3.00 -13.54 6.76
N GLY A 385 2.96 -13.94 8.03
CA GLY A 385 2.09 -15.01 8.54
C GLY A 385 1.19 -14.51 9.68
N ARG A 386 0.17 -15.30 10.04
CA ARG A 386 -0.84 -14.88 11.05
C ARG A 386 -0.24 -14.57 12.41
N LYS A 387 0.74 -15.35 12.89
CA LYS A 387 1.44 -15.08 14.16
C LYS A 387 2.07 -13.70 14.18
N TRP A 388 2.69 -13.31 13.06
CA TRP A 388 3.35 -12.01 12.92
C TRP A 388 2.33 -10.87 12.84
N THR A 389 1.25 -11.03 12.07
CA THR A 389 0.16 -10.05 11.99
C THR A 389 -0.52 -9.82 13.34
N LEU A 390 -0.78 -10.90 14.10
CA LEU A 390 -1.35 -10.80 15.45
C LEU A 390 -0.40 -10.08 16.41
N LYS A 391 0.90 -10.40 16.36
CA LYS A 391 1.90 -9.73 17.20
C LYS A 391 1.96 -8.24 16.89
N MET A 392 1.92 -7.84 15.62
CA MET A 392 1.85 -6.42 15.21
C MET A 392 0.59 -5.75 15.75
N ALA A 393 -0.58 -6.39 15.64
CA ALA A 393 -1.85 -5.86 16.14
C ALA A 393 -1.88 -5.68 17.68
N GLN A 394 -1.14 -6.50 18.43
CA GLN A 394 -0.96 -6.36 19.88
C GLN A 394 0.07 -5.28 20.23
N THR A 395 1.17 -5.23 19.48
CA THR A 395 2.27 -4.28 19.71
C THR A 395 1.79 -2.83 19.59
N ILE A 396 0.98 -2.49 18.60
CA ILE A 396 0.50 -1.12 18.37
C ILE A 396 -0.21 -0.52 19.60
N PRO A 397 -1.28 -1.13 20.16
CA PRO A 397 -1.93 -0.60 21.35
C PRO A 397 -1.03 -0.60 22.58
N ASP A 398 -0.18 -1.63 22.78
CA ASP A 398 0.73 -1.71 23.94
C ASP A 398 1.73 -0.53 23.94
N TYR A 399 2.35 -0.24 22.79
CA TYR A 399 3.26 0.90 22.67
C TYR A 399 2.53 2.24 22.67
N THR A 400 1.29 2.31 22.18
CA THR A 400 0.45 3.51 22.31
C THR A 400 0.14 3.80 23.78
N ALA A 401 -0.27 2.79 24.54
CA ALA A 401 -0.50 2.91 25.99
C ALA A 401 0.78 3.32 26.71
N THR A 402 1.91 2.69 26.39
CA THR A 402 3.22 3.05 26.96
C THR A 402 3.57 4.51 26.69
N LEU A 403 3.37 4.99 25.47
CA LEU A 403 3.63 6.39 25.09
C LEU A 403 2.70 7.36 25.83
N LEU A 404 1.42 6.99 26.01
CA LEU A 404 0.45 7.80 26.77
C LEU A 404 0.75 7.86 28.26
N LEU A 405 1.32 6.80 28.84
CA LEU A 405 1.64 6.73 30.27
C LEU A 405 2.98 7.41 30.60
N THR A 406 3.92 7.44 29.65
CA THR A 406 5.27 8.02 29.86
C THR A 406 5.37 9.50 29.51
N MET A 407 4.48 10.02 28.65
CA MET A 407 4.41 11.43 28.24
C MET A 407 3.05 12.03 28.55
#